data_AF-A0A8T6ZBI4-F1
#
_entry.id   AF-A0A8T6ZBI4-F1
#
_cell.length_a   1.000
_cell.length_b   1.000
_cell.length_c   1.000
_cell.angle_alpha   90.00
_cell.angle_beta   90.00
_cell.angle_gamma   90.00
#
_symmetry.space_group_name_H-M   'P 1'
#
loop_
_entity.id
_entity.type
_entity.pdbx_description
1 polymer ?
#
loop_
_entity_poly.entity_id
_entity_poly.type
_entity_poly.pdbx_seq_one_letter_code
_entity_poly.pdbx_strand_id
1 'polypeptide(L)'
;MLKNGLSWRVFHSQKRATLGKLSALAALPWLNVLRAHAALAAAPRMALVVGNAAYPQAPLNNPGNDARALAAALRSLGFTVDMRLDSSRQQMDDAIGAFCDRAASAQWAALFYFAGHGIQIDWRNYLLPVDMRLTRADDVARQAVDLGTLLDGLGKAHSSTNIVILDACRDNPFGSTGKTGAGLSQMDAPPRTLLAYATAPGNVASDGDGKNGLYTENLLKEIGRPDTRIEDVFKRVRLSVRQRSDGRQIPWESTSLEDDFYFVAPVDMHKPTQSELDAQFAKDRDDWNEALQQRTAQAIFAYLKAHPNGQYSEIAQAALDRTLAERGEERVRIQTSPENPYSHGSFDAGVMRIGDRFTYRVINRLNGHERALTQTVTRIAGGMVEFNHGAFMTDLLGNLLRSVEGAHYDDNQVFPHDYAVGKEWSTRFGVVQPDGTHDAVSFDCKVVSRDAIEVPAGRYDAFHVELSGWRLYHPAQRMRRYWMAPDKVPRFVAIETIDRAHHGRITRDERRELLSFVPG
;
A
#
# COMPACT_ATOMS: atom_id res chain seq x y z
N MET A 1 45.02 57.75 -75.66
CA MET A 1 44.63 59.09 -75.19
C MET A 1 44.81 59.13 -73.68
N LEU A 2 45.76 59.94 -73.21
CA LEU A 2 45.85 60.66 -71.92
C LEU A 2 45.58 59.89 -70.60
N LYS A 3 46.39 59.92 -69.55
CA LYS A 3 47.70 60.53 -69.27
C LYS A 3 48.24 59.94 -67.95
N ASN A 4 49.52 59.64 -67.96
CA ASN A 4 50.46 59.41 -66.85
C ASN A 4 50.32 60.33 -65.60
N GLY A 5 50.74 59.81 -64.45
CA GLY A 5 51.38 60.58 -63.35
C GLY A 5 51.18 59.94 -61.97
N LEU A 6 52.11 59.96 -61.01
CA LEU A 6 53.53 60.29 -60.95
C LEU A 6 54.05 59.68 -59.63
N SER A 7 55.33 59.32 -59.62
CA SER A 7 56.10 58.73 -58.51
C SER A 7 56.34 59.72 -57.35
N TRP A 8 56.56 59.22 -56.12
CA TRP A 8 57.82 59.33 -55.32
C TRP A 8 57.65 59.34 -53.77
N ARG A 9 58.49 58.51 -53.10
CA ARG A 9 59.19 58.70 -51.79
C ARG A 9 58.34 58.64 -50.50
N VAL A 10 58.79 58.24 -49.30
CA VAL A 10 60.05 57.75 -48.69
C VAL A 10 59.71 57.32 -47.24
N PHE A 11 60.36 56.25 -46.76
CA PHE A 11 60.73 55.88 -45.37
C PHE A 11 59.70 55.75 -44.21
N HIS A 12 59.60 54.49 -43.74
CA HIS A 12 59.83 53.98 -42.37
C HIS A 12 59.23 54.72 -41.16
N SER A 13 58.32 54.05 -40.44
CA SER A 13 58.36 53.94 -38.97
C SER A 13 57.27 53.00 -38.41
N GLN A 14 57.71 51.82 -37.96
CA GLN A 14 57.27 51.06 -36.78
C GLN A 14 55.78 51.08 -36.36
N LYS A 15 55.13 49.90 -36.39
CA LYS A 15 54.94 49.03 -35.20
C LYS A 15 54.35 47.68 -35.63
N ARG A 16 55.00 46.61 -35.20
CA ARG A 16 54.59 45.21 -35.40
C ARG A 16 53.48 44.86 -34.41
N ALA A 17 52.39 44.27 -34.90
CA ALA A 17 51.60 43.30 -34.15
C ALA A 17 51.09 42.25 -35.15
N THR A 18 51.63 41.05 -35.01
CA THR A 18 51.45 39.88 -35.88
C THR A 18 50.06 39.28 -35.74
N LEU A 19 49.36 39.16 -36.88
CA LEU A 19 48.25 38.24 -37.11
C LEU A 19 48.81 36.88 -37.54
N GLY A 20 48.15 35.82 -37.08
CA GLY A 20 47.97 34.60 -37.86
C GLY A 20 49.09 33.57 -37.81
N LYS A 21 48.89 32.52 -37.00
CA LYS A 21 49.28 31.16 -37.41
C LYS A 21 48.04 30.26 -37.36
N LEU A 22 47.54 29.97 -38.54
CA LEU A 22 46.73 28.79 -38.86
C LEU A 22 47.66 27.61 -39.15
N SER A 23 47.06 26.41 -39.16
CA SER A 23 47.60 25.06 -39.44
C SER A 23 48.17 24.36 -38.21
N ALA A 24 47.79 23.14 -37.84
CA ALA A 24 46.80 22.18 -38.33
C ALA A 24 46.68 21.07 -37.26
N LEU A 25 45.62 20.25 -37.37
CA LEU A 25 45.56 18.79 -37.10
C LEU A 25 44.31 18.37 -36.33
N ALA A 26 43.56 17.52 -37.03
CA ALA A 26 42.42 16.76 -36.58
C ALA A 26 42.79 15.83 -35.41
N ALA A 27 41.90 15.75 -34.41
CA ALA A 27 41.57 14.52 -33.68
C ALA A 27 40.43 14.80 -32.68
N LEU A 28 39.40 13.94 -32.75
CA LEU A 28 38.39 13.63 -31.73
C LEU A 28 37.19 14.58 -31.56
N PRO A 29 36.05 14.34 -32.24
CA PRO A 29 34.74 14.78 -31.77
C PRO A 29 34.19 13.82 -30.69
N TRP A 30 35.02 13.30 -29.79
CA TRP A 30 34.63 12.27 -28.81
C TRP A 30 35.00 12.74 -27.39
N LEU A 31 34.41 13.84 -26.91
CA LEU A 31 34.52 14.24 -25.49
C LEU A 31 33.48 15.29 -25.12
N ASN A 32 32.21 15.06 -25.45
CA ASN A 32 31.08 15.80 -24.87
C ASN A 32 29.81 14.95 -24.69
N VAL A 33 29.96 13.62 -24.59
CA VAL A 33 28.91 12.73 -24.08
C VAL A 33 29.36 12.15 -22.75
N LEU A 34 29.67 13.02 -21.81
CA LEU A 34 29.46 12.71 -20.39
C LEU A 34 28.27 13.57 -19.98
N ARG A 35 27.11 13.11 -20.42
CA ARG A 35 25.84 13.44 -19.78
C ARG A 35 26.01 12.95 -18.34
N ALA A 36 26.38 13.85 -17.45
CA ALA A 36 26.37 13.60 -16.01
C ALA A 36 24.91 13.37 -15.62
N HIS A 37 24.44 12.15 -15.83
CA HIS A 37 23.32 11.62 -15.07
C HIS A 37 23.92 11.37 -13.69
N ALA A 38 23.84 12.39 -12.83
CA ALA A 38 23.76 12.09 -11.42
C ALA A 38 22.45 11.31 -11.26
N ALA A 39 22.50 10.00 -11.50
CA ALA A 39 21.54 9.11 -10.89
C ALA A 39 21.62 9.45 -9.40
N LEU A 40 20.53 9.94 -8.83
CA LEU A 40 20.38 10.00 -7.39
C LEU A 40 20.83 8.61 -6.90
N ALA A 41 21.95 8.53 -6.18
CA ALA A 41 22.54 7.24 -5.86
C ALA A 41 21.50 6.47 -5.05
N ALA A 42 20.91 5.44 -5.65
CA ALA A 42 19.91 4.62 -4.98
C ALA A 42 20.52 4.11 -3.67
N ALA A 43 19.75 4.17 -2.57
CA ALA A 43 20.17 3.67 -1.28
C ALA A 43 20.80 2.28 -1.44
N PRO A 44 22.00 2.02 -0.86
CA PRO A 44 22.59 0.69 -0.91
C PRO A 44 21.61 -0.32 -0.33
N ARG A 45 21.56 -1.51 -0.94
CA ARG A 45 20.55 -2.54 -0.64
C ARG A 45 21.19 -3.69 0.10
N MET A 46 20.60 -4.11 1.21
CA MET A 46 21.04 -5.28 1.96
C MET A 46 19.87 -6.15 2.38
N ALA A 47 20.14 -7.44 2.53
CA ALA A 47 19.14 -8.37 3.05
C ALA A 47 19.75 -9.37 4.04
N LEU A 48 18.95 -9.73 5.05
CA LEU A 48 19.14 -10.92 5.87
C LEU A 48 18.01 -11.91 5.53
N VAL A 49 18.39 -13.08 5.02
CA VAL A 49 17.46 -14.13 4.58
C VAL A 49 17.69 -15.38 5.42
N VAL A 50 16.71 -15.75 6.24
CA VAL A 50 16.78 -16.89 7.16
C VAL A 50 15.79 -17.97 6.71
N GLY A 51 16.26 -19.20 6.55
CA GLY A 51 15.43 -20.37 6.23
C GLY A 51 15.70 -21.52 7.18
N ASN A 52 14.78 -21.77 8.10
CA ASN A 52 14.88 -22.86 9.08
C ASN A 52 13.89 -23.98 8.72
N ALA A 53 14.42 -25.18 8.49
CA ALA A 53 13.67 -26.35 8.05
C ALA A 53 13.98 -27.59 8.88
N ALA A 54 15.23 -27.79 9.31
CA ALA A 54 15.72 -29.00 9.96
C ALA A 54 15.40 -29.08 11.47
N TYR A 55 14.15 -28.78 11.85
CA TYR A 55 13.70 -28.92 13.23
C TYR A 55 13.63 -30.40 13.64
N PRO A 56 14.23 -30.81 14.77
CA PRO A 56 14.26 -32.22 15.17
C PRO A 56 12.89 -32.88 15.36
N GLN A 57 11.86 -32.13 15.75
CA GLN A 57 10.52 -32.67 16.06
C GLN A 57 9.46 -32.36 15.00
N ALA A 58 9.65 -31.31 14.20
CA ALA A 58 8.67 -30.84 13.22
C ALA A 58 9.39 -30.27 12.00
N PRO A 59 10.06 -31.10 11.19
CA PRO A 59 10.78 -30.61 10.03
C PRO A 59 9.83 -30.02 8.98
N LEU A 60 10.30 -29.00 8.27
CA LEU A 60 9.58 -28.37 7.15
C LEU A 60 10.31 -28.67 5.84
N ASN A 61 9.59 -28.70 4.72
CA ASN A 61 10.19 -29.09 3.43
C ASN A 61 10.79 -27.90 2.69
N ASN A 62 10.10 -26.76 2.66
CA ASN A 62 10.42 -25.65 1.75
C ASN A 62 11.21 -24.46 2.31
N PRO A 63 11.33 -24.16 3.63
CA PRO A 63 12.00 -22.95 4.09
C PRO A 63 13.45 -22.78 3.59
N GLY A 64 14.21 -23.87 3.51
CA GLY A 64 15.56 -23.85 2.96
C GLY A 64 15.60 -23.59 1.44
N ASN A 65 14.61 -24.06 0.69
CA ASN A 65 14.49 -23.79 -0.74
C ASN A 65 14.06 -22.34 -0.99
N ASP A 66 13.07 -21.88 -0.22
CA ASP A 66 12.54 -20.53 -0.27
C ASP A 66 13.62 -19.48 -0.01
N ALA A 67 14.39 -19.65 1.09
CA ALA A 67 15.51 -18.78 1.43
C ALA A 67 16.56 -18.73 0.31
N ARG A 68 16.94 -19.88 -0.27
CA ARG A 68 17.91 -19.93 -1.37
C ARG A 68 17.40 -19.23 -2.62
N ALA A 69 16.14 -19.47 -2.99
CA ALA A 69 15.53 -18.90 -4.18
C ALA A 69 15.39 -17.38 -4.06
N LEU A 70 14.90 -16.89 -2.93
CA LEU A 70 14.77 -15.46 -2.67
C LEU A 70 16.13 -14.77 -2.56
N ALA A 71 17.11 -15.36 -1.86
CA ALA A 71 18.45 -14.81 -1.78
C ALA A 71 19.11 -14.68 -3.17
N ALA A 72 18.91 -15.68 -4.05
CA ALA A 72 19.41 -15.60 -5.43
C ALA A 72 18.76 -14.47 -6.22
N ALA A 73 17.43 -14.33 -6.12
CA ALA A 73 16.69 -13.26 -6.78
C ALA A 73 17.12 -11.88 -6.27
N LEU A 74 17.20 -11.68 -4.95
CA LEU A 74 17.64 -10.42 -4.34
C LEU A 74 19.07 -10.04 -4.74
N ARG A 75 20.01 -11.00 -4.81
CA ARG A 75 21.37 -10.75 -5.33
C ARG A 75 21.35 -10.25 -6.77
N SER A 76 20.51 -10.85 -7.63
CA SER A 76 20.34 -10.39 -9.02
C SER A 76 19.74 -8.98 -9.13
N LEU A 77 19.01 -8.55 -8.09
CA LEU A 77 18.42 -7.21 -7.94
C LEU A 77 19.32 -6.21 -7.20
N GLY A 78 20.60 -6.56 -6.99
CA GLY A 78 21.61 -5.67 -6.42
C GLY A 78 21.66 -5.63 -4.89
N PHE A 79 21.00 -6.55 -4.19
CA PHE A 79 21.11 -6.64 -2.72
C PHE A 79 22.40 -7.35 -2.31
N THR A 80 23.04 -6.83 -1.26
CA THR A 80 24.04 -7.57 -0.49
C THR A 80 23.33 -8.50 0.49
N VAL A 81 23.30 -9.80 0.20
CA VAL A 81 22.50 -10.78 0.96
C VAL A 81 23.36 -11.62 1.90
N ASP A 82 23.11 -11.50 3.22
CA ASP A 82 23.48 -12.49 4.23
C ASP A 82 22.37 -13.56 4.29
N MET A 83 22.72 -14.82 4.06
CA MET A 83 21.77 -15.93 4.05
C MET A 83 22.15 -16.94 5.12
N ARG A 84 21.20 -17.28 5.98
CA ARG A 84 21.34 -18.22 7.08
C ARG A 84 20.35 -19.35 6.91
N LEU A 85 20.82 -20.59 7.05
CA LEU A 85 19.98 -21.79 6.96
C LEU A 85 20.11 -22.58 8.26
N ASP A 86 18.99 -23.16 8.70
CA ASP A 86 18.91 -24.04 9.87
C ASP A 86 19.70 -23.48 11.07
N SER A 87 19.38 -22.24 11.42
CA SER A 87 20.16 -21.46 12.39
C SER A 87 19.71 -21.72 13.82
N SER A 88 20.70 -21.80 14.72
CA SER A 88 20.48 -21.82 16.16
C SER A 88 20.00 -20.45 16.67
N ARG A 89 19.49 -20.42 17.91
CA ARG A 89 19.08 -19.17 18.55
C ARG A 89 20.20 -18.13 18.54
N GLN A 90 21.40 -18.52 18.94
CA GLN A 90 22.56 -17.62 18.99
C GLN A 90 22.91 -17.10 17.59
N GLN A 91 22.91 -17.96 16.58
CA GLN A 91 23.20 -17.55 15.21
C GLN A 91 22.18 -16.56 14.65
N MET A 92 20.90 -16.74 14.99
CA MET A 92 19.84 -15.80 14.62
C MET A 92 19.99 -14.46 15.35
N ASP A 93 20.22 -14.48 16.67
CA ASP A 93 20.43 -13.27 17.47
C ASP A 93 21.63 -12.46 16.94
N ASP A 94 22.77 -13.13 16.68
CA ASP A 94 23.98 -12.49 16.14
C ASP A 94 23.73 -11.89 14.74
N ALA A 95 23.03 -12.62 13.86
CA ALA A 95 22.74 -12.15 12.51
C ALA A 95 21.76 -10.96 12.52
N ILE A 96 20.73 -10.99 13.36
CA ILE A 96 19.77 -9.89 13.52
C ILE A 96 20.46 -8.67 14.11
N GLY A 97 21.30 -8.83 15.14
CA GLY A 97 22.09 -7.74 15.72
C GLY A 97 22.97 -7.07 14.66
N ALA A 98 23.77 -7.86 13.94
CA ALA A 98 24.63 -7.35 12.87
C ALA A 98 23.84 -6.69 11.73
N PHE A 99 22.65 -7.20 11.41
CA PHE A 99 21.76 -6.60 10.41
C PHE A 99 21.25 -5.23 10.87
N CYS A 100 20.78 -5.11 12.11
CA CYS A 100 20.33 -3.86 12.70
C CYS A 100 21.46 -2.82 12.80
N ASP A 101 22.66 -3.23 13.23
CA ASP A 101 23.83 -2.34 13.32
C ASP A 101 24.20 -1.78 11.95
N ARG A 102 24.15 -2.61 10.90
CA ARG A 102 24.36 -2.17 9.52
C ARG A 102 23.24 -1.24 9.05
N ALA A 103 21.98 -1.54 9.37
CA ALA A 103 20.85 -0.67 9.03
C ALA A 103 20.99 0.71 9.68
N ALA A 104 21.56 0.75 10.88
CA ALA A 104 21.85 1.99 11.59
C ALA A 104 23.06 2.75 11.02
N SER A 105 23.96 2.11 10.28
CA SER A 105 25.21 2.75 9.84
C SER A 105 25.08 3.70 8.66
N ALA A 106 24.00 3.60 7.86
CA ALA A 106 23.75 4.41 6.67
C ALA A 106 22.28 4.35 6.23
N GLN A 107 21.93 5.13 5.20
CA GLN A 107 20.61 5.09 4.55
C GLN A 107 20.49 3.83 3.65
N TRP A 108 20.29 2.66 4.25
CA TRP A 108 20.06 1.40 3.53
C TRP A 108 18.59 1.21 3.14
N ALA A 109 18.37 0.49 2.05
CA ALA A 109 17.16 -0.33 1.89
C ALA A 109 17.45 -1.71 2.51
N ALA A 110 16.81 -2.00 3.65
CA ALA A 110 17.06 -3.17 4.46
C ALA A 110 15.90 -4.17 4.35
N LEU A 111 16.19 -5.39 3.88
CA LEU A 111 15.19 -6.45 3.77
C LEU A 111 15.49 -7.62 4.72
N PHE A 112 14.58 -7.92 5.64
CA PHE A 112 14.60 -9.15 6.42
C PHE A 112 13.58 -10.14 5.86
N TYR A 113 13.99 -11.38 5.64
CA TYR A 113 13.12 -12.47 5.29
C TYR A 113 13.32 -13.65 6.23
N PHE A 114 12.23 -14.23 6.70
CA PHE A 114 12.25 -15.47 7.48
C PHE A 114 11.25 -16.47 6.91
N ALA A 115 11.72 -17.69 6.65
CA ALA A 115 10.89 -18.88 6.45
C ALA A 115 11.21 -19.94 7.50
N GLY A 116 10.17 -20.56 8.07
CA GLY A 116 10.32 -21.59 9.11
C GLY A 116 9.15 -21.59 10.09
N HIS A 117 9.35 -22.15 11.29
CA HIS A 117 8.33 -22.10 12.33
C HIS A 117 8.30 -20.74 13.05
N GLY A 118 7.08 -20.24 13.28
CA GLY A 118 6.83 -19.05 14.08
C GLY A 118 5.53 -19.19 14.88
N ILE A 119 5.51 -18.61 16.07
CA ILE A 119 4.37 -18.68 17.00
C ILE A 119 4.13 -17.33 17.68
N GLN A 120 2.92 -17.14 18.21
CA GLN A 120 2.59 -15.99 19.04
C GLN A 120 2.33 -16.37 20.50
N ILE A 121 2.76 -15.50 21.42
CA ILE A 121 2.39 -15.54 22.85
C ILE A 121 2.13 -14.10 23.28
N ASP A 122 0.98 -13.85 23.90
CA ASP A 122 0.59 -12.52 24.42
C ASP A 122 0.82 -11.40 23.37
N TRP A 123 0.35 -11.67 22.14
CA TRP A 123 0.45 -10.80 20.96
C TRP A 123 1.86 -10.54 20.41
N ARG A 124 2.90 -11.13 21.02
CA ARG A 124 4.28 -11.06 20.53
C ARG A 124 4.56 -12.20 19.58
N ASN A 125 5.37 -11.92 18.57
CA ASN A 125 5.73 -12.89 17.54
C ASN A 125 7.14 -13.42 17.76
N TYR A 126 7.28 -14.74 17.75
CA TYR A 126 8.54 -15.44 17.98
C TYR A 126 8.91 -16.29 16.76
N LEU A 127 10.15 -16.15 16.30
CA LEU A 127 10.77 -16.98 15.26
C LEU A 127 11.49 -18.14 15.94
N LEU A 128 11.24 -19.38 15.49
CA LEU A 128 11.80 -20.55 16.14
C LEU A 128 13.14 -20.97 15.51
N PRO A 129 14.22 -21.07 16.30
CA PRO A 129 15.49 -21.62 15.83
C PRO A 129 15.45 -23.17 15.80
N VAL A 130 16.34 -23.80 15.01
CA VAL A 130 16.31 -25.27 14.84
C VAL A 130 16.82 -26.04 16.06
N ASP A 131 17.60 -25.40 16.93
CA ASP A 131 18.11 -25.99 18.18
C ASP A 131 17.13 -25.88 19.36
N MET A 132 15.96 -25.27 19.13
CA MET A 132 14.93 -25.12 20.14
C MET A 132 14.38 -26.48 20.59
N ARG A 133 14.25 -26.65 21.91
CA ARG A 133 13.63 -27.83 22.52
C ARG A 133 12.32 -27.41 23.18
N LEU A 134 11.23 -27.67 22.48
CA LEU A 134 9.88 -27.32 22.89
C LEU A 134 9.35 -28.37 23.88
N THR A 135 9.55 -28.14 25.18
CA THR A 135 9.00 -29.03 26.24
C THR A 135 7.81 -28.41 26.96
N ARG A 136 7.78 -27.08 27.10
CA ARG A 136 6.70 -26.30 27.75
C ARG A 136 6.53 -24.94 27.05
N ALA A 137 5.36 -24.31 27.21
CA ALA A 137 5.11 -22.96 26.66
C ALA A 137 6.13 -21.91 27.12
N ASP A 138 6.57 -21.96 28.39
CA ASP A 138 7.58 -21.04 28.94
C ASP A 138 8.99 -21.19 28.30
N ASP A 139 9.22 -22.26 27.53
CA ASP A 139 10.46 -22.41 26.77
C ASP A 139 10.52 -21.44 25.59
N VAL A 140 9.37 -21.02 25.06
CA VAL A 140 9.28 -20.11 23.91
C VAL A 140 9.95 -18.79 24.21
N ALA A 141 9.54 -18.11 25.27
CA ALA A 141 10.09 -16.81 25.63
C ALA A 141 11.60 -16.86 25.93
N ARG A 142 12.14 -18.03 26.30
CA ARG A 142 13.56 -18.21 26.64
C ARG A 142 14.41 -18.66 25.46
N GLN A 143 13.87 -19.49 24.58
CA GLN A 143 14.61 -20.18 23.52
C GLN A 143 14.29 -19.69 22.10
N ALA A 144 13.18 -19.00 21.89
CA ALA A 144 12.85 -18.41 20.61
C ALA A 144 13.47 -17.01 20.45
N VAL A 145 13.40 -16.49 19.23
CA VAL A 145 13.85 -15.14 18.87
C VAL A 145 12.64 -14.23 18.77
N ASP A 146 12.64 -13.14 19.53
CA ASP A 146 11.54 -12.17 19.56
C ASP A 146 11.63 -11.23 18.36
N LEU A 147 10.59 -11.24 17.50
CA LEU A 147 10.52 -10.37 16.33
C LEU A 147 10.48 -8.88 16.72
N GLY A 148 9.97 -8.55 17.91
CA GLY A 148 9.98 -7.19 18.43
C GLY A 148 11.38 -6.59 18.53
N THR A 149 12.41 -7.40 18.83
CA THR A 149 13.80 -6.94 18.87
C THR A 149 14.29 -6.47 17.51
N LEU A 150 13.94 -7.19 16.44
CA LEU A 150 14.24 -6.77 15.06
C LEU A 150 13.50 -5.46 14.73
N LEU A 151 12.20 -5.39 15.01
CA LEU A 151 11.37 -4.23 14.67
C LEU A 151 11.80 -2.96 15.44
N ASP A 152 12.13 -3.09 16.72
CA ASP A 152 12.68 -1.99 17.52
C ASP A 152 14.03 -1.51 16.99
N GLY A 153 14.88 -2.44 16.54
CA GLY A 153 16.17 -2.13 15.91
C GLY A 153 15.99 -1.36 14.61
N LEU A 154 15.10 -1.83 13.74
CA LEU A 154 14.79 -1.18 12.45
C LEU A 154 14.10 0.17 12.62
N GLY A 155 13.21 0.31 13.62
CA GLY A 155 12.55 1.58 13.93
C GLY A 155 13.54 2.67 14.36
N LYS A 156 14.63 2.30 15.03
CA LYS A 156 15.71 3.20 15.46
C LYS A 156 16.79 3.42 14.39
N ALA A 157 16.85 2.56 13.38
CA ALA A 157 17.88 2.61 12.35
C ALA A 157 17.79 3.85 11.44
N HIS A 158 18.87 4.20 10.77
CA HIS A 158 18.91 5.27 9.77
C HIS A 158 18.55 4.77 8.36
N SER A 159 18.05 3.55 8.19
CA SER A 159 17.64 2.99 6.90
C SER A 159 16.53 3.82 6.23
N SER A 160 16.63 4.10 4.94
CA SER A 160 15.56 4.83 4.23
C SER A 160 14.28 3.99 4.11
N THR A 161 14.43 2.66 4.05
CA THR A 161 13.32 1.73 3.86
C THR A 161 13.63 0.40 4.55
N ASN A 162 12.69 -0.13 5.31
CA ASN A 162 12.75 -1.44 5.93
C ASN A 162 11.65 -2.34 5.36
N ILE A 163 12.00 -3.57 4.97
CA ILE A 163 11.05 -4.55 4.44
C ILE A 163 11.21 -5.83 5.28
N VAL A 164 10.16 -6.27 5.95
CA VAL A 164 10.17 -7.48 6.78
C VAL A 164 9.16 -8.45 6.21
N ILE A 165 9.60 -9.62 5.78
CA ILE A 165 8.77 -10.64 5.13
C ILE A 165 8.81 -11.92 5.96
N LEU A 166 7.64 -12.40 6.39
CA LEU A 166 7.50 -13.55 7.28
C LEU A 166 6.71 -14.66 6.58
N ASP A 167 7.42 -15.64 6.04
CA ASP A 167 6.89 -16.89 5.49
C ASP A 167 6.93 -18.02 6.52
N ALA A 168 6.31 -17.76 7.67
CA ALA A 168 6.33 -18.69 8.79
C ALA A 168 5.14 -19.65 8.75
N CYS A 169 5.42 -20.96 8.75
CA CYS A 169 4.45 -22.05 8.92
C CYS A 169 4.15 -22.24 10.41
N ARG A 170 2.86 -22.28 10.76
CA ARG A 170 2.40 -21.97 12.11
C ARG A 170 1.59 -23.09 12.73
N ASP A 171 2.17 -24.29 12.77
CA ASP A 171 1.66 -25.35 13.62
C ASP A 171 2.25 -25.15 15.02
N ASN A 172 1.40 -24.86 16.00
CA ASN A 172 1.81 -24.80 17.40
C ASN A 172 1.95 -26.25 17.92
N PRO A 173 3.17 -26.74 18.21
CA PRO A 173 3.37 -28.11 18.66
C PRO A 173 2.81 -28.38 20.07
N PHE A 174 2.34 -27.35 20.79
CA PHE A 174 1.71 -27.49 22.11
C PHE A 174 0.17 -27.54 22.07
N GLY A 175 -0.46 -27.42 20.91
CA GLY A 175 -1.91 -27.23 20.80
C GLY A 175 -2.37 -25.86 21.30
N SER A 176 -3.63 -25.50 21.04
CA SER A 176 -4.19 -24.19 21.42
C SER A 176 -4.50 -24.14 22.92
N THR A 177 -3.51 -23.77 23.74
CA THR A 177 -3.82 -23.28 25.10
C THR A 177 -4.30 -21.83 24.97
N GLY A 178 -5.24 -21.37 25.82
CA GLY A 178 -5.90 -20.05 25.66
C GLY A 178 -4.98 -18.81 25.67
N LYS A 179 -3.68 -18.95 25.89
CA LYS A 179 -2.65 -17.89 25.77
C LYS A 179 -1.86 -17.92 24.46
N THR A 180 -1.98 -19.01 23.70
CA THR A 180 -1.32 -19.23 22.41
C THR A 180 -2.39 -19.18 21.32
N GLY A 181 -2.36 -18.18 20.44
CA GLY A 181 -3.26 -18.15 19.28
C GLY A 181 -2.72 -18.98 18.13
N ALA A 182 -3.60 -19.34 17.19
CA ALA A 182 -3.16 -19.88 15.92
C ALA A 182 -2.41 -18.77 15.17
N GLY A 183 -1.22 -19.08 14.70
CA GLY A 183 -0.43 -18.16 13.91
C GLY A 183 0.32 -17.03 14.64
N LEU A 184 0.83 -16.07 13.85
CA LEU A 184 1.47 -14.82 14.28
C LEU A 184 0.41 -13.73 14.41
N SER A 185 0.66 -12.85 15.37
CA SER A 185 -0.18 -11.70 15.69
C SER A 185 0.02 -10.61 14.67
N GLN A 186 -1.05 -9.88 14.40
CA GLN A 186 -0.96 -8.61 13.69
C GLN A 186 -0.09 -7.66 14.51
N MET A 187 0.87 -7.02 13.86
CA MET A 187 1.64 -5.92 14.41
C MET A 187 1.62 -4.76 13.43
N ASP A 188 1.55 -3.55 13.94
CA ASP A 188 1.67 -2.35 13.13
C ASP A 188 3.14 -2.11 12.76
N ALA A 189 3.39 -1.71 11.51
CA ALA A 189 4.74 -1.51 11.03
C ALA A 189 5.39 -0.27 11.67
N PRO A 190 6.64 -0.37 12.18
CA PRO A 190 7.40 0.80 12.62
C PRO A 190 7.60 1.81 11.48
N PRO A 191 7.96 3.08 11.78
CA PRO A 191 8.23 4.07 10.74
C PRO A 191 9.19 3.58 9.65
N ARG A 192 8.94 3.94 8.38
CA ARG A 192 9.69 3.51 7.19
C ARG A 192 9.72 1.99 6.98
N THR A 193 8.80 1.24 7.58
CA THR A 193 8.77 -0.23 7.49
C THR A 193 7.54 -0.73 6.76
N LEU A 194 7.72 -1.74 5.91
CA LEU A 194 6.67 -2.61 5.39
C LEU A 194 6.85 -4.00 6.02
N LEU A 195 5.79 -4.49 6.67
CA LEU A 195 5.72 -5.80 7.29
C LEU A 195 4.73 -6.67 6.51
N ALA A 196 5.24 -7.72 5.85
CA ALA A 196 4.46 -8.66 5.06
C ALA A 196 4.45 -10.06 5.69
N TYR A 197 3.27 -10.65 5.75
CA TYR A 197 3.02 -11.99 6.28
C TYR A 197 2.49 -12.89 5.17
N ALA A 198 2.96 -14.13 5.12
CA ALA A 198 2.49 -15.11 4.13
C ALA A 198 0.99 -15.48 4.27
N THR A 199 0.36 -15.14 5.39
CA THR A 199 -1.06 -15.40 5.66
C THR A 199 -1.62 -14.39 6.66
N ALA A 200 -2.94 -14.33 6.78
CA ALA A 200 -3.66 -13.39 7.63
C ALA A 200 -3.34 -13.61 9.12
N PRO A 201 -3.39 -12.56 9.96
CA PRO A 201 -3.33 -12.69 11.40
C PRO A 201 -4.26 -13.80 11.90
N GLY A 202 -3.76 -14.66 12.79
CA GLY A 202 -4.55 -15.78 13.30
C GLY A 202 -4.57 -17.05 12.43
N ASN A 203 -3.97 -17.04 11.25
CA ASN A 203 -4.05 -18.13 10.27
C ASN A 203 -2.68 -18.74 9.96
N VAL A 204 -2.69 -19.88 9.24
CA VAL A 204 -1.51 -20.67 8.86
C VAL A 204 -1.20 -20.48 7.37
N ALA A 205 0.09 -20.46 7.03
CA ALA A 205 0.56 -20.46 5.65
C ALA A 205 0.88 -21.90 5.23
N SER A 206 0.57 -22.27 3.99
CA SER A 206 0.90 -23.59 3.45
C SER A 206 2.39 -23.66 3.08
N ASP A 207 3.07 -24.70 3.57
CA ASP A 207 4.43 -25.06 3.13
C ASP A 207 4.45 -25.42 1.63
N GLY A 208 3.29 -25.74 1.03
CA GLY A 208 3.13 -26.04 -0.39
C GLY A 208 3.71 -27.38 -0.83
N ASP A 209 3.21 -27.92 -1.94
CA ASP A 209 3.67 -29.20 -2.49
C ASP A 209 4.76 -29.05 -3.57
N GLY A 210 5.17 -27.81 -3.85
CA GLY A 210 6.11 -27.46 -4.90
C GLY A 210 7.56 -27.41 -4.42
N LYS A 211 8.44 -26.84 -5.25
CA LYS A 211 9.84 -26.57 -4.91
C LYS A 211 10.01 -25.53 -3.80
N ASN A 212 9.01 -24.66 -3.64
CA ASN A 212 8.97 -23.50 -2.76
C ASN A 212 7.57 -23.44 -2.11
N GLY A 213 7.47 -22.75 -0.98
CA GLY A 213 6.20 -22.43 -0.33
C GLY A 213 5.29 -21.57 -1.22
N LEU A 214 3.97 -21.69 -1.04
CA LEU A 214 3.00 -21.02 -1.92
C LEU A 214 3.20 -19.50 -1.96
N TYR A 215 3.53 -18.90 -0.82
CA TYR A 215 3.79 -17.47 -0.73
C TYR A 215 5.08 -17.08 -1.46
N THR A 216 6.21 -17.71 -1.12
CA THR A 216 7.51 -17.43 -1.76
C THR A 216 7.48 -17.70 -3.26
N GLU A 217 6.82 -18.77 -3.73
CA GLU A 217 6.68 -19.05 -5.16
C GLU A 217 5.99 -17.90 -5.91
N ASN A 218 4.96 -17.29 -5.32
CA ASN A 218 4.28 -16.15 -5.92
C ASN A 218 5.07 -14.84 -5.75
N LEU A 219 5.76 -14.64 -4.62
CA LEU A 219 6.64 -13.49 -4.41
C LEU A 219 7.76 -13.42 -5.46
N LEU A 220 8.42 -14.54 -5.74
CA LEU A 220 9.49 -14.64 -6.74
C LEU A 220 9.03 -14.26 -8.15
N LYS A 221 7.75 -14.44 -8.49
CA LYS A 221 7.17 -14.03 -9.79
C LYS A 221 6.99 -12.53 -9.92
N GLU A 222 6.93 -11.81 -8.80
CA GLU A 222 6.52 -10.41 -8.75
C GLU A 222 7.69 -9.46 -8.40
N ILE A 223 8.66 -9.87 -7.56
CA ILE A 223 9.80 -9.01 -7.17
C ILE A 223 10.73 -8.62 -8.32
N GLY A 224 10.76 -9.41 -9.40
CA GLY A 224 11.59 -9.13 -10.57
C GLY A 224 10.90 -8.22 -11.60
N ARG A 225 9.64 -7.82 -11.37
CA ARG A 225 8.92 -6.98 -12.32
C ARG A 225 9.50 -5.56 -12.32
N PRO A 226 9.85 -5.02 -13.51
CA PRO A 226 10.23 -3.62 -13.64
C PRO A 226 9.03 -2.71 -13.31
N ASP A 227 9.35 -1.46 -12.96
CA ASP A 227 8.39 -0.35 -12.88
C ASP A 227 7.23 -0.62 -11.91
N THR A 228 7.45 -1.46 -10.90
CA THR A 228 6.41 -1.92 -9.97
C THR A 228 6.75 -1.49 -8.55
N ARG A 229 5.86 -0.69 -7.95
CA ARG A 229 5.96 -0.31 -6.53
C ARG A 229 5.78 -1.52 -5.64
N ILE A 230 6.39 -1.50 -4.46
CA ILE A 230 6.35 -2.62 -3.52
C ILE A 230 4.92 -3.00 -3.10
N GLU A 231 4.02 -2.03 -2.96
CA GLU A 231 2.61 -2.26 -2.66
C GLU A 231 1.93 -3.06 -3.77
N ASP A 232 2.23 -2.74 -5.04
CA ASP A 232 1.70 -3.45 -6.20
C ASP A 232 2.22 -4.90 -6.24
N VAL A 233 3.49 -5.12 -5.89
CA VAL A 233 4.08 -6.46 -5.77
C VAL A 233 3.29 -7.27 -4.75
N PHE A 234 3.13 -6.78 -3.52
CA PHE A 234 2.47 -7.54 -2.46
C PHE A 234 0.96 -7.71 -2.69
N LYS A 235 0.28 -6.72 -3.27
CA LYS A 235 -1.13 -6.87 -3.69
C LYS A 235 -1.31 -7.99 -4.74
N ARG A 236 -0.41 -8.10 -5.72
CA ARG A 236 -0.43 -9.20 -6.72
C ARG A 236 -0.10 -10.56 -6.09
N VAL A 237 0.83 -10.59 -5.12
CA VAL A 237 1.15 -11.80 -4.35
C VAL A 237 -0.08 -12.25 -3.55
N ARG A 238 -0.70 -11.35 -2.78
CA ARG A 238 -1.93 -11.61 -2.02
C ARG A 238 -3.01 -12.21 -2.90
N LEU A 239 -3.25 -11.59 -4.05
CA LEU A 239 -4.25 -12.03 -5.02
C LEU A 239 -3.96 -13.43 -5.57
N SER A 240 -2.71 -13.69 -5.96
CA SER A 240 -2.30 -14.97 -6.56
C SER A 240 -2.31 -16.11 -5.53
N VAL A 241 -1.94 -15.83 -4.26
CA VAL A 241 -1.98 -16.81 -3.18
C VAL A 241 -3.43 -17.14 -2.79
N ARG A 242 -4.31 -16.15 -2.67
CA ARG A 242 -5.74 -16.38 -2.44
C ARG A 242 -6.35 -17.26 -3.53
N GLN A 243 -6.09 -16.91 -4.79
CA GLN A 243 -6.63 -17.64 -5.93
C GLN A 243 -6.16 -19.10 -5.96
N ARG A 244 -4.89 -19.37 -5.64
CA ARG A 244 -4.33 -20.73 -5.67
C ARG A 244 -4.67 -21.57 -4.44
N SER A 245 -5.09 -20.93 -3.36
CA SER A 245 -5.44 -21.60 -2.10
C SER A 245 -6.95 -21.70 -1.87
N ASP A 246 -7.77 -21.25 -2.84
CA ASP A 246 -9.23 -21.13 -2.71
C ASP A 246 -9.62 -20.39 -1.40
N GLY A 247 -8.92 -19.28 -1.12
CA GLY A 247 -9.19 -18.47 0.07
C GLY A 247 -8.66 -19.02 1.39
N ARG A 248 -8.00 -20.18 1.40
CA ARG A 248 -7.42 -20.80 2.62
C ARG A 248 -6.12 -20.16 3.08
N GLN A 249 -5.48 -19.35 2.24
CA GLN A 249 -4.32 -18.54 2.59
C GLN A 249 -4.44 -17.16 1.96
N ILE A 250 -4.41 -16.12 2.79
CA ILE A 250 -4.49 -14.73 2.34
C ILE A 250 -3.34 -13.96 2.97
N PRO A 251 -2.28 -13.61 2.20
CA PRO A 251 -1.21 -12.77 2.68
C PRO A 251 -1.70 -11.44 3.26
N TRP A 252 -0.94 -10.90 4.20
CA TRP A 252 -1.31 -9.70 4.92
C TRP A 252 -0.12 -8.75 5.02
N GLU A 253 -0.39 -7.45 4.98
CA GLU A 253 0.63 -6.42 5.02
C GLU A 253 0.23 -5.31 5.99
N SER A 254 1.21 -4.78 6.73
CA SER A 254 1.13 -3.51 7.44
C SER A 254 2.25 -2.62 6.92
N THR A 255 1.97 -1.36 6.63
CA THR A 255 2.96 -0.45 6.04
C THR A 255 2.92 0.91 6.72
N SER A 256 4.12 1.43 6.97
CA SER A 256 4.41 2.79 7.41
C SER A 256 5.53 3.37 6.55
N LEU A 257 5.63 2.95 5.29
CA LEU A 257 6.53 3.53 4.30
C LEU A 257 6.17 4.99 4.04
N GLU A 258 7.19 5.81 3.80
CA GLU A 258 7.06 7.25 3.53
C GLU A 258 7.41 7.59 2.08
N ASP A 259 8.22 6.74 1.44
CA ASP A 259 8.70 6.89 0.06
C ASP A 259 8.41 5.61 -0.73
N ASP A 260 8.23 5.75 -2.05
CA ASP A 260 8.09 4.63 -2.96
C ASP A 260 9.34 3.73 -2.95
N PHE A 261 9.14 2.41 -2.91
CA PHE A 261 10.20 1.43 -3.11
C PHE A 261 9.96 0.59 -4.36
N TYR A 262 11.03 0.40 -5.14
CA TYR A 262 11.05 -0.45 -6.33
C TYR A 262 12.17 -1.48 -6.23
N PHE A 263 11.83 -2.76 -6.36
CA PHE A 263 12.85 -3.81 -6.53
C PHE A 263 13.63 -3.61 -7.83
N VAL A 264 12.94 -3.27 -8.92
CA VAL A 264 13.52 -2.85 -10.20
C VAL A 264 12.94 -1.47 -10.53
N ALA A 265 13.76 -0.44 -10.36
CA ALA A 265 13.34 0.95 -10.58
C ALA A 265 13.12 1.24 -12.07
N PRO A 266 12.21 2.17 -12.40
CA PRO A 266 12.00 2.58 -13.77
C PRO A 266 13.21 3.27 -14.40
N VAL A 267 13.43 2.95 -15.68
CA VAL A 267 14.53 3.51 -16.48
C VAL A 267 14.37 5.02 -16.66
N ASP A 268 13.13 5.50 -16.70
CA ASP A 268 12.79 6.92 -16.80
C ASP A 268 11.80 7.32 -15.69
N MET A 269 12.32 8.02 -14.68
CA MET A 269 11.51 8.61 -13.63
C MET A 269 11.05 10.00 -14.07
N HIS A 270 9.95 10.07 -14.80
CA HIS A 270 9.28 11.31 -15.14
C HIS A 270 7.89 11.38 -14.47
N LYS A 271 7.47 12.59 -14.13
CA LYS A 271 6.11 12.81 -13.64
C LYS A 271 5.14 12.68 -14.83
N PRO A 272 4.11 11.82 -14.75
CA PRO A 272 3.14 11.68 -15.83
C PRO A 272 2.47 13.02 -16.16
N THR A 273 2.30 13.28 -17.45
CA THR A 273 1.49 14.38 -17.95
C THR A 273 0.01 14.14 -17.67
N GLN A 274 -0.79 15.21 -17.69
CA GLN A 274 -2.24 15.10 -17.51
C GLN A 274 -2.89 14.17 -18.54
N SER A 275 -2.41 14.22 -19.80
CA SER A 275 -2.92 13.36 -20.87
C SER A 275 -2.61 11.88 -20.64
N GLU A 276 -1.44 11.55 -20.05
CA GLU A 276 -1.08 10.17 -19.71
C GLU A 276 -1.92 9.65 -18.55
N LEU A 277 -2.15 10.48 -17.53
CA LEU A 277 -3.04 10.15 -16.41
C LEU A 277 -4.48 9.92 -16.90
N ASP A 278 -4.96 10.74 -17.83
CA ASP A 278 -6.30 10.61 -18.42
C ASP A 278 -6.41 9.31 -19.26
N ALA A 279 -5.37 8.98 -20.03
CA ALA A 279 -5.31 7.74 -20.80
C ALA A 279 -5.24 6.50 -19.90
N GLN A 280 -4.44 6.54 -18.83
CA GLN A 280 -4.36 5.45 -17.85
C GLN A 280 -5.69 5.25 -17.13
N PHE A 281 -6.36 6.34 -16.75
CA PHE A 281 -7.70 6.30 -16.16
C PHE A 281 -8.72 5.66 -17.11
N ALA A 282 -8.74 6.09 -18.37
CA ALA A 282 -9.65 5.52 -19.37
C ALA A 282 -9.41 4.02 -19.57
N LYS A 283 -8.14 3.60 -19.62
CA LYS A 283 -7.78 2.18 -19.74
C LYS A 283 -8.24 1.36 -18.53
N ASP A 284 -7.98 1.86 -17.32
CA ASP A 284 -8.40 1.20 -16.07
C ASP A 284 -9.92 0.98 -16.03
N ARG A 285 -10.69 2.02 -16.40
CA ARG A 285 -12.15 1.94 -16.53
C ARG A 285 -12.61 0.91 -17.54
N ASP A 286 -12.01 0.91 -18.72
CA ASP A 286 -12.41 0.02 -19.82
C ASP A 286 -12.13 -1.44 -19.46
N ASP A 287 -10.94 -1.73 -18.88
CA ASP A 287 -10.58 -3.06 -18.37
C ASP A 287 -11.53 -3.51 -17.24
N TRP A 288 -11.93 -2.59 -16.34
CA TRP A 288 -12.90 -2.89 -15.28
C TRP A 288 -14.29 -3.21 -15.84
N ASN A 289 -14.77 -2.40 -16.79
CA ASN A 289 -16.06 -2.61 -17.45
C ASN A 289 -16.10 -3.96 -18.18
N GLU A 290 -15.01 -4.35 -18.85
CA GLU A 290 -14.88 -5.66 -19.46
C GLU A 290 -14.98 -6.78 -18.41
N ALA A 291 -14.28 -6.66 -17.27
CA ALA A 291 -14.33 -7.63 -16.20
C ALA A 291 -15.76 -7.80 -15.63
N LEU A 292 -16.50 -6.70 -15.46
CA LEU A 292 -17.89 -6.71 -15.02
C LEU A 292 -18.82 -7.42 -16.01
N GLN A 293 -18.60 -7.25 -17.31
CA GLN A 293 -19.43 -7.91 -18.34
C GLN A 293 -19.28 -9.43 -18.32
N GLN A 294 -18.09 -9.93 -18.01
CA GLN A 294 -17.83 -11.38 -17.96
C GLN A 294 -18.51 -12.07 -16.76
N ARG A 295 -18.80 -11.34 -15.67
CA ARG A 295 -19.45 -11.86 -14.45
C ARG A 295 -18.78 -13.11 -13.88
N THR A 296 -17.45 -13.18 -13.94
CA THR A 296 -16.67 -14.29 -13.35
C THR A 296 -15.62 -13.78 -12.38
N ALA A 297 -15.34 -14.56 -11.34
CA ALA A 297 -14.23 -14.27 -10.43
C ALA A 297 -12.89 -14.20 -11.18
N GLN A 298 -12.69 -15.00 -12.23
CA GLN A 298 -11.47 -15.01 -13.03
C GLN A 298 -11.23 -13.68 -13.74
N ALA A 299 -12.28 -13.07 -14.28
CA ALA A 299 -12.18 -11.76 -14.92
C ALA A 299 -11.79 -10.67 -13.91
N ILE A 300 -12.40 -10.70 -12.72
CA ILE A 300 -12.08 -9.76 -11.64
C ILE A 300 -10.65 -9.98 -11.12
N PHE A 301 -10.20 -11.23 -10.98
CA PHE A 301 -8.80 -11.57 -10.67
C PHE A 301 -7.85 -11.00 -11.73
N ALA A 302 -8.17 -11.14 -13.02
CA ALA A 302 -7.34 -10.61 -14.10
C ALA A 302 -7.24 -9.07 -14.03
N TYR A 303 -8.36 -8.40 -13.79
CA TYR A 303 -8.41 -6.95 -13.59
C TYR A 303 -7.54 -6.51 -12.39
N LEU A 304 -7.76 -7.10 -11.21
CA LEU A 304 -7.01 -6.76 -10.00
C LEU A 304 -5.52 -7.09 -10.13
N LYS A 305 -5.16 -8.10 -10.93
CA LYS A 305 -3.76 -8.39 -11.24
C LYS A 305 -3.17 -7.37 -12.19
N ALA A 306 -3.92 -6.85 -13.15
CA ALA A 306 -3.45 -5.79 -14.03
C ALA A 306 -3.32 -4.45 -13.30
N HIS A 307 -4.29 -4.15 -12.43
CA HIS A 307 -4.47 -2.86 -11.72
C HIS A 307 -4.59 -3.03 -10.20
N PRO A 308 -3.55 -3.55 -9.51
CA PRO A 308 -3.59 -3.80 -8.06
C PRO A 308 -3.84 -2.56 -7.20
N ASN A 309 -3.41 -1.39 -7.68
CA ASN A 309 -3.70 -0.06 -7.13
C ASN A 309 -4.51 0.81 -8.11
N GLY A 310 -5.29 0.19 -8.99
CA GLY A 310 -6.19 0.89 -9.91
C GLY A 310 -7.31 1.64 -9.19
N GLN A 311 -7.94 2.55 -9.90
CA GLN A 311 -9.06 3.38 -9.46
C GLN A 311 -10.25 2.55 -8.98
N TYR A 312 -10.48 1.40 -9.61
CA TYR A 312 -11.58 0.49 -9.28
C TYR A 312 -11.12 -0.69 -8.42
N SER A 313 -9.87 -0.71 -7.95
CA SER A 313 -9.32 -1.85 -7.20
C SER A 313 -10.12 -2.18 -5.93
N GLU A 314 -10.60 -1.16 -5.21
CA GLU A 314 -11.37 -1.35 -3.98
C GLU A 314 -12.78 -1.92 -4.26
N ILE A 315 -13.55 -1.37 -5.21
CA ILE A 315 -14.83 -1.98 -5.61
C ILE A 315 -14.65 -3.33 -6.29
N ALA A 316 -13.56 -3.54 -7.02
CA ALA A 316 -13.25 -4.81 -7.65
C ALA A 316 -12.94 -5.89 -6.60
N GLN A 317 -12.23 -5.57 -5.52
CA GLN A 317 -12.06 -6.48 -4.39
C GLN A 317 -13.39 -6.82 -3.73
N ALA A 318 -14.26 -5.84 -3.48
CA ALA A 318 -15.59 -6.08 -2.93
C ALA A 318 -16.48 -6.93 -3.86
N ALA A 319 -16.33 -6.77 -5.19
CA ALA A 319 -17.01 -7.59 -6.19
C ALA A 319 -16.45 -9.03 -6.23
N LEU A 320 -15.12 -9.18 -6.11
CA LEU A 320 -14.46 -10.47 -6.04
C LEU A 320 -14.92 -11.25 -4.81
N ASP A 321 -14.89 -10.63 -3.63
CA ASP A 321 -15.31 -11.22 -2.37
C ASP A 321 -16.73 -11.77 -2.45
N ARG A 322 -17.66 -10.98 -3.02
CA ARG A 322 -19.04 -11.43 -3.21
C ARG A 322 -19.14 -12.59 -4.18
N THR A 323 -18.47 -12.48 -5.33
CA THR A 323 -18.53 -13.51 -6.37
C THR A 323 -17.97 -14.84 -5.87
N LEU A 324 -16.93 -14.80 -5.03
CA LEU A 324 -16.33 -15.99 -4.43
C LEU A 324 -17.19 -16.55 -3.28
N ALA A 325 -17.77 -15.69 -2.44
CA ALA A 325 -18.70 -16.10 -1.40
C ALA A 325 -19.96 -16.79 -1.98
N GLU A 326 -20.52 -16.26 -3.08
CA GLU A 326 -21.63 -16.88 -3.82
C GLU A 326 -21.27 -18.26 -4.39
N ARG A 327 -19.98 -18.52 -4.61
CA ARG A 327 -19.43 -19.81 -5.06
C ARG A 327 -19.01 -20.73 -3.91
N GLY A 328 -19.22 -20.31 -2.66
CA GLY A 328 -18.89 -21.09 -1.47
C GLY A 328 -17.43 -21.01 -1.03
N GLU A 329 -16.67 -19.97 -1.41
CA GLU A 329 -15.33 -19.76 -0.85
C GLU A 329 -15.41 -19.55 0.67
N GLU A 330 -14.77 -20.44 1.43
CA GLU A 330 -14.57 -20.28 2.87
C GLU A 330 -13.28 -19.49 3.13
N ARG A 331 -13.37 -18.19 2.88
CA ARG A 331 -12.26 -17.26 3.09
C ARG A 331 -11.78 -17.32 4.55
N VAL A 332 -10.46 -17.41 4.74
CA VAL A 332 -9.86 -17.30 6.09
C VAL A 332 -10.30 -16.02 6.79
N ARG A 333 -10.71 -16.15 8.05
CA ARG A 333 -11.10 -15.00 8.86
C ARG A 333 -9.87 -14.34 9.46
N ILE A 334 -9.76 -13.04 9.27
CA ILE A 334 -8.72 -12.24 9.92
C ILE A 334 -9.05 -12.20 11.42
N GLN A 335 -8.12 -12.66 12.27
CA GLN A 335 -8.30 -12.55 13.71
C GLN A 335 -7.81 -11.18 14.18
N THR A 336 -8.73 -10.37 14.67
CA THR A 336 -8.43 -9.10 15.33
C THR A 336 -8.89 -9.14 16.78
N SER A 337 -8.12 -8.53 17.67
CA SER A 337 -8.43 -8.44 19.09
C SER A 337 -8.25 -7.01 19.58
N PRO A 338 -9.26 -6.42 20.26
CA PRO A 338 -9.10 -5.13 20.92
C PRO A 338 -8.02 -5.13 22.02
N GLU A 339 -7.64 -6.31 22.52
CA GLU A 339 -6.63 -6.48 23.56
C GLU A 339 -5.20 -6.54 23.01
N ASN A 340 -5.02 -6.59 21.69
CA ASN A 340 -3.68 -6.60 21.09
C ASN A 340 -3.06 -5.20 21.18
N PRO A 341 -2.02 -4.96 22.01
CA PRO A 341 -1.41 -3.65 22.17
C PRO A 341 -0.46 -3.29 21.00
N TYR A 342 -0.16 -4.25 20.12
CA TYR A 342 0.76 -4.08 19.00
C TYR A 342 0.04 -3.82 17.68
N SER A 343 -1.29 -3.81 17.65
CA SER A 343 -2.02 -3.45 16.44
C SER A 343 -3.33 -2.72 16.70
N HIS A 344 -3.59 -1.71 15.88
CA HIS A 344 -4.91 -1.08 15.77
C HIS A 344 -5.97 -1.97 15.10
N GLY A 345 -5.61 -3.18 14.64
CA GLY A 345 -6.51 -4.12 13.99
C GLY A 345 -6.94 -3.70 12.59
N SER A 346 -7.78 -4.52 11.96
CA SER A 346 -8.32 -4.30 10.62
C SER A 346 -9.76 -4.76 10.51
N PHE A 347 -10.56 -4.08 9.68
CA PHE A 347 -11.97 -4.38 9.49
C PHE A 347 -12.36 -4.21 8.03
N ASP A 348 -13.08 -5.18 7.47
CA ASP A 348 -13.78 -4.99 6.20
C ASP A 348 -14.79 -3.84 6.33
N ALA A 349 -15.11 -3.20 5.20
CA ALA A 349 -16.14 -2.18 5.15
C ALA A 349 -17.48 -2.72 5.64
N GLY A 350 -18.20 -1.91 6.43
CA GLY A 350 -19.46 -2.34 7.01
C GLY A 350 -20.56 -2.52 5.95
N VAL A 351 -21.41 -3.53 6.15
CA VAL A 351 -22.45 -3.90 5.18
C VAL A 351 -23.78 -3.24 5.54
N MET A 352 -24.29 -2.40 4.64
CA MET A 352 -25.61 -1.77 4.76
C MET A 352 -26.74 -2.77 4.47
N ARG A 353 -27.88 -2.60 5.15
CA ARG A 353 -29.10 -3.41 5.02
C ARG A 353 -30.30 -2.55 4.69
N ILE A 354 -31.29 -3.14 4.00
CA ILE A 354 -32.58 -2.47 3.78
C ILE A 354 -33.20 -2.16 5.14
N GLY A 355 -33.69 -0.92 5.32
CA GLY A 355 -34.24 -0.43 6.58
C GLY A 355 -33.27 0.36 7.44
N ASP A 356 -31.95 0.21 7.24
CA ASP A 356 -30.92 0.96 7.97
C ASP A 356 -31.18 2.46 7.86
N ARG A 357 -31.19 3.16 9.00
CA ARG A 357 -31.49 4.59 9.08
C ARG A 357 -30.37 5.34 9.78
N PHE A 358 -29.78 6.29 9.07
CA PHE A 358 -28.73 7.17 9.54
C PHE A 358 -29.26 8.59 9.67
N THR A 359 -29.18 9.15 10.87
CA THR A 359 -29.50 10.56 11.11
C THR A 359 -28.22 11.32 11.40
N TYR A 360 -27.94 12.37 10.64
CA TYR A 360 -26.76 13.21 10.79
C TYR A 360 -27.13 14.64 11.16
N ARG A 361 -26.30 15.27 11.97
CA ARG A 361 -26.23 16.72 12.13
C ARG A 361 -25.23 17.26 11.12
N VAL A 362 -25.66 18.16 10.24
CA VAL A 362 -24.82 18.83 9.25
C VAL A 362 -24.59 20.27 9.70
N ILE A 363 -23.32 20.64 9.88
CA ILE A 363 -22.87 21.94 10.40
C ILE A 363 -22.09 22.64 9.29
N ASN A 364 -22.54 23.80 8.86
CA ASN A 364 -21.74 24.71 8.03
C ASN A 364 -20.95 25.64 8.95
N ARG A 365 -19.64 25.40 9.06
CA ARG A 365 -18.76 26.13 9.98
C ARG A 365 -18.39 27.53 9.50
N LEU A 366 -18.68 27.87 8.23
CA LEU A 366 -18.47 29.22 7.71
C LEU A 366 -19.50 30.22 8.23
N ASN A 367 -20.73 29.76 8.51
CA ASN A 367 -21.83 30.63 8.93
C ASN A 367 -22.58 30.13 10.18
N GLY A 368 -22.18 28.99 10.75
CA GLY A 368 -22.78 28.39 11.94
C GLY A 368 -24.14 27.73 11.72
N HIS A 369 -24.62 27.61 10.48
CA HIS A 369 -25.93 27.01 10.20
C HIS A 369 -25.89 25.49 10.38
N GLU A 370 -26.87 24.96 11.13
CA GLU A 370 -27.02 23.52 11.38
C GLU A 370 -28.33 22.98 10.83
N ARG A 371 -28.34 21.72 10.37
CA ARG A 371 -29.56 21.01 9.98
C ARG A 371 -29.43 19.51 10.24
N ALA A 372 -30.57 18.85 10.45
CA ALA A 372 -30.63 17.40 10.44
C ALA A 372 -30.74 16.85 9.00
N LEU A 373 -30.17 15.67 8.76
CA LEU A 373 -30.27 14.90 7.52
C LEU A 373 -30.52 13.44 7.86
N THR A 374 -31.66 12.89 7.44
CA THR A 374 -31.97 11.46 7.62
C THR A 374 -31.88 10.72 6.30
N GLN A 375 -31.17 9.60 6.29
CA GLN A 375 -31.00 8.71 5.14
C GLN A 375 -31.42 7.30 5.54
N THR A 376 -32.47 6.78 4.90
CA THR A 376 -32.96 5.41 5.13
C THR A 376 -32.66 4.57 3.90
N VAL A 377 -32.03 3.42 4.06
CA VAL A 377 -31.80 2.47 2.96
C VAL A 377 -33.15 1.87 2.55
N THR A 378 -33.56 2.16 1.32
CA THR A 378 -34.85 1.71 0.77
C THR A 378 -34.70 0.56 -0.21
N ARG A 379 -33.55 0.41 -0.86
CA ARG A 379 -33.29 -0.69 -1.81
C ARG A 379 -31.80 -0.97 -1.92
N ILE A 380 -31.45 -2.25 -2.08
CA ILE A 380 -30.10 -2.69 -2.42
C ILE A 380 -30.21 -3.62 -3.62
N ALA A 381 -29.59 -3.26 -4.76
CA ALA A 381 -29.61 -4.08 -5.97
C ALA A 381 -28.49 -3.69 -6.93
N GLY A 382 -27.95 -4.68 -7.65
CA GLY A 382 -26.98 -4.42 -8.73
C GLY A 382 -25.71 -3.70 -8.26
N GLY A 383 -25.28 -3.91 -7.01
CA GLY A 383 -24.11 -3.23 -6.45
C GLY A 383 -24.36 -1.80 -5.96
N MET A 384 -25.62 -1.35 -5.95
CA MET A 384 -26.02 0.00 -5.53
C MET A 384 -26.93 -0.04 -4.31
N VAL A 385 -26.86 1.02 -3.51
CA VAL A 385 -27.70 1.28 -2.35
C VAL A 385 -28.50 2.56 -2.60
N GLU A 386 -29.82 2.44 -2.60
CA GLU A 386 -30.74 3.56 -2.70
C GLU A 386 -31.22 3.98 -1.32
N PHE A 387 -31.18 5.28 -1.07
CA PHE A 387 -31.71 5.88 0.13
C PHE A 387 -32.91 6.76 -0.20
N ASN A 388 -33.90 6.76 0.70
CA ASN A 388 -35.10 7.59 0.61
C ASN A 388 -35.76 7.52 -0.77
N HIS A 389 -35.98 6.29 -1.28
CA HIS A 389 -36.59 6.03 -2.59
C HIS A 389 -35.82 6.62 -3.78
N GLY A 390 -34.49 6.56 -3.74
CA GLY A 390 -33.60 6.95 -4.85
C GLY A 390 -33.21 8.43 -4.87
N ALA A 391 -33.56 9.20 -3.82
CA ALA A 391 -33.13 10.59 -3.67
C ALA A 391 -31.61 10.71 -3.44
N PHE A 392 -30.98 9.67 -2.89
CA PHE A 392 -29.54 9.61 -2.68
C PHE A 392 -29.08 8.18 -2.96
N MET A 393 -27.97 8.01 -3.69
CA MET A 393 -27.49 6.69 -4.08
C MET A 393 -25.99 6.55 -3.83
N THR A 394 -25.59 5.39 -3.33
CA THR A 394 -24.19 5.00 -3.19
C THR A 394 -23.92 3.64 -3.82
N ASP A 395 -22.65 3.29 -4.00
CA ASP A 395 -22.26 1.89 -4.10
C ASP A 395 -22.41 1.19 -2.73
N LEU A 396 -22.00 -0.08 -2.66
CA LEU A 396 -22.06 -0.87 -1.43
C LEU A 396 -21.03 -0.47 -0.36
N LEU A 397 -19.97 0.25 -0.74
CA LEU A 397 -18.96 0.79 0.18
C LEU A 397 -19.34 2.18 0.72
N GLY A 398 -20.43 2.77 0.20
CA GLY A 398 -20.92 4.09 0.60
C GLY A 398 -20.37 5.24 -0.25
N ASN A 399 -19.68 4.94 -1.36
CA ASN A 399 -19.24 5.95 -2.31
C ASN A 399 -20.43 6.57 -3.03
N LEU A 400 -20.47 7.90 -3.07
CA LEU A 400 -21.58 8.64 -3.65
C LEU A 400 -21.64 8.39 -5.16
N LEU A 401 -22.81 7.97 -5.65
CA LEU A 401 -23.13 7.84 -7.08
C LEU A 401 -24.09 8.95 -7.53
N ARG A 402 -25.05 9.32 -6.66
CA ARG A 402 -26.01 10.40 -6.92
C ARG A 402 -26.35 11.17 -5.65
N SER A 403 -26.22 12.49 -5.68
CA SER A 403 -26.56 13.36 -4.56
C SER A 403 -28.05 13.72 -4.51
N VAL A 404 -28.49 14.26 -3.37
CA VAL A 404 -29.88 14.75 -3.19
C VAL A 404 -30.18 15.92 -4.12
N GLU A 405 -29.16 16.72 -4.41
CA GLU A 405 -29.21 17.85 -5.34
C GLU A 405 -29.21 17.42 -6.81
N GLY A 406 -29.02 16.12 -7.09
CA GLY A 406 -29.05 15.55 -8.44
C GLY A 406 -27.69 15.48 -9.14
N ALA A 407 -26.58 15.78 -8.46
CA ALA A 407 -25.26 15.61 -9.04
C ALA A 407 -24.91 14.12 -9.17
N HIS A 408 -24.30 13.74 -10.29
CA HIS A 408 -23.83 12.40 -10.59
C HIS A 408 -22.33 12.30 -10.40
N TYR A 409 -21.88 11.16 -9.90
CA TYR A 409 -20.50 10.88 -9.55
C TYR A 409 -20.08 9.59 -10.25
N ASP A 410 -19.21 9.73 -11.23
CA ASP A 410 -18.73 8.62 -12.03
C ASP A 410 -17.44 8.10 -11.40
N ASP A 411 -17.42 6.83 -11.02
CA ASP A 411 -16.19 6.13 -10.62
C ASP A 411 -15.57 6.58 -9.27
N ASN A 412 -16.42 7.07 -8.35
CA ASN A 412 -16.01 7.57 -7.03
C ASN A 412 -15.56 6.46 -6.08
N GLN A 413 -14.32 6.53 -5.57
CA GLN A 413 -13.72 5.54 -4.65
C GLN A 413 -13.09 6.19 -3.40
N VAL A 414 -13.90 6.93 -2.63
CA VAL A 414 -13.47 7.57 -1.37
C VAL A 414 -13.49 6.62 -0.17
N PHE A 415 -14.32 5.59 -0.18
CA PHE A 415 -14.42 4.58 0.88
C PHE A 415 -13.78 3.27 0.39
N PRO A 416 -12.78 2.72 1.10
CA PRO A 416 -12.10 1.49 0.72
C PRO A 416 -12.91 0.24 1.10
N HIS A 417 -12.49 -0.93 0.58
CA HIS A 417 -13.09 -2.22 0.89
C HIS A 417 -12.77 -2.74 2.30
N ASP A 418 -11.63 -2.33 2.86
CA ASP A 418 -11.18 -2.62 4.22
C ASP A 418 -10.38 -1.44 4.80
N TYR A 419 -10.35 -1.40 6.13
CA TYR A 419 -9.71 -0.38 6.95
C TYR A 419 -8.61 -1.01 7.80
N ALA A 420 -7.38 -0.49 7.66
CA ALA A 420 -6.23 -0.80 8.51
C ALA A 420 -5.33 0.44 8.54
N VAL A 421 -4.74 0.76 9.70
CA VAL A 421 -3.83 1.91 9.82
C VAL A 421 -2.66 1.75 8.86
N GLY A 422 -2.28 2.85 8.18
CA GLY A 422 -1.25 2.87 7.16
C GLY A 422 -1.73 2.51 5.75
N LYS A 423 -2.97 2.06 5.57
CA LYS A 423 -3.52 1.80 4.24
C LYS A 423 -3.63 3.09 3.43
N GLU A 424 -3.13 3.05 2.20
CA GLU A 424 -3.17 4.14 1.23
C GLU A 424 -3.82 3.70 -0.09
N TRP A 425 -4.51 4.64 -0.73
CA TRP A 425 -5.02 4.51 -2.09
C TRP A 425 -5.26 5.91 -2.67
N SER A 426 -5.29 6.00 -4.00
CA SER A 426 -5.68 7.23 -4.70
C SER A 426 -6.98 7.00 -5.45
N THR A 427 -7.80 8.03 -5.56
CA THR A 427 -9.03 8.01 -6.37
C THR A 427 -9.13 9.23 -7.26
N ARG A 428 -9.68 9.07 -8.45
CA ARG A 428 -10.06 10.14 -9.37
C ARG A 428 -11.41 9.82 -9.97
N PHE A 429 -12.33 10.78 -9.89
CA PHE A 429 -13.70 10.57 -10.34
C PHE A 429 -14.30 11.83 -10.96
N GLY A 430 -15.23 11.61 -11.89
CA GLY A 430 -16.00 12.66 -12.55
C GLY A 430 -17.16 13.12 -11.67
N VAL A 431 -17.52 14.40 -11.78
CA VAL A 431 -18.73 14.94 -11.17
C VAL A 431 -19.51 15.70 -12.22
N VAL A 432 -20.75 15.30 -12.47
CA VAL A 432 -21.67 15.97 -13.37
C VAL A 432 -22.76 16.66 -12.56
N GLN A 433 -22.82 17.98 -12.63
CA GLN A 433 -23.84 18.77 -11.95
C GLN A 433 -25.19 18.68 -12.68
N PRO A 434 -26.31 18.99 -12.00
CA PRO A 434 -27.64 18.98 -12.64
C PRO A 434 -27.76 19.93 -13.84
N ASP A 435 -26.95 20.99 -13.89
CA ASP A 435 -26.89 21.94 -15.00
C ASP A 435 -26.02 21.45 -16.18
N GLY A 436 -25.48 20.24 -16.10
CA GLY A 436 -24.61 19.63 -17.11
C GLY A 436 -23.13 20.00 -16.97
N THR A 437 -22.75 20.79 -15.97
CA THR A 437 -21.34 21.15 -15.76
C THR A 437 -20.55 19.93 -15.29
N HIS A 438 -19.41 19.67 -15.93
CA HIS A 438 -18.49 18.58 -15.56
C HIS A 438 -17.31 19.13 -14.75
N ASP A 439 -16.97 18.44 -13.67
CA ASP A 439 -15.75 18.60 -12.88
C ASP A 439 -15.06 17.25 -12.72
N ALA A 440 -13.80 17.24 -12.29
CA ALA A 440 -13.12 16.03 -11.88
C ALA A 440 -12.39 16.26 -10.57
N VAL A 441 -12.43 15.28 -9.68
CA VAL A 441 -11.81 15.33 -8.36
C VAL A 441 -10.78 14.23 -8.27
N SER A 442 -9.59 14.54 -7.78
CA SER A 442 -8.56 13.56 -7.43
C SER A 442 -8.26 13.66 -5.94
N PHE A 443 -8.06 12.52 -5.28
CA PHE A 443 -7.62 12.42 -3.89
C PHE A 443 -6.52 11.40 -3.73
N ASP A 444 -5.57 11.72 -2.87
CA ASP A 444 -4.74 10.75 -2.16
C ASP A 444 -5.35 10.51 -0.78
N CYS A 445 -5.50 9.25 -0.40
CA CYS A 445 -6.23 8.82 0.78
C CYS A 445 -5.34 7.97 1.68
N LYS A 446 -5.43 8.17 3.00
CA LYS A 446 -4.69 7.39 4.00
C LYS A 446 -5.52 7.13 5.24
N VAL A 447 -5.51 5.91 5.75
CA VAL A 447 -5.97 5.60 7.10
C VAL A 447 -4.84 5.97 8.06
N VAL A 448 -4.96 7.10 8.75
CA VAL A 448 -3.86 7.68 9.53
C VAL A 448 -3.78 7.13 10.95
N SER A 449 -4.92 6.78 11.54
CA SER A 449 -4.99 6.27 12.91
C SER A 449 -6.32 5.56 13.17
N ARG A 450 -6.42 4.95 14.35
CA ARG A 450 -7.67 4.45 14.90
C ARG A 450 -7.77 4.92 16.34
N ASP A 451 -8.66 5.88 16.55
CA ASP A 451 -8.79 6.58 17.82
C ASP A 451 -10.26 6.72 18.20
N ALA A 452 -10.49 6.98 19.49
CA ALA A 452 -11.82 7.27 19.96
C ALA A 452 -12.32 8.64 19.49
N ILE A 453 -13.54 8.68 18.96
CA ILE A 453 -14.27 9.89 18.59
C ILE A 453 -15.61 9.96 19.32
N GLU A 454 -15.96 11.15 19.79
CA GLU A 454 -17.27 11.45 20.36
C GLU A 454 -18.13 12.20 19.35
N VAL A 455 -19.31 11.65 19.09
CA VAL A 455 -20.37 12.26 18.30
C VAL A 455 -21.67 12.19 19.09
N PRO A 456 -22.74 12.91 18.71
CA PRO A 456 -23.99 12.88 19.47
C PRO A 456 -24.62 11.48 19.61
N ALA A 457 -24.37 10.56 18.68
CA ALA A 457 -24.80 9.17 18.78
C ALA A 457 -24.03 8.32 19.81
N GLY A 458 -22.89 8.81 20.33
CA GLY A 458 -22.06 8.11 21.31
C GLY A 458 -20.56 8.22 21.04
N ARG A 459 -19.79 7.47 21.81
CA ARG A 459 -18.33 7.31 21.66
C ARG A 459 -18.03 6.08 20.83
N TYR A 460 -17.21 6.25 19.79
CA TYR A 460 -16.81 5.17 18.88
C TYR A 460 -15.29 5.08 18.84
N ASP A 461 -14.76 3.87 18.79
CA ASP A 461 -13.38 3.63 18.38
C ASP A 461 -13.35 3.50 16.86
N ALA A 462 -12.74 4.47 16.17
CA ALA A 462 -12.94 4.66 14.74
C ALA A 462 -11.64 4.90 13.98
N PHE A 463 -11.55 4.30 12.79
CA PHE A 463 -10.50 4.59 11.82
C PHE A 463 -10.66 6.03 11.32
N HIS A 464 -9.63 6.83 11.51
CA HIS A 464 -9.52 8.18 10.98
C HIS A 464 -8.85 8.12 9.60
N VAL A 465 -9.55 8.62 8.59
CA VAL A 465 -9.06 8.69 7.22
C VAL A 465 -8.92 10.12 6.78
N GLU A 466 -7.76 10.45 6.23
CA GLU A 466 -7.49 11.75 5.62
C GLU A 466 -7.42 11.62 4.10
N LEU A 467 -8.00 12.60 3.42
CA LEU A 467 -7.98 12.74 1.98
C LEU A 467 -7.55 14.15 1.62
N SER A 468 -6.56 14.26 0.76
CA SER A 468 -6.08 15.53 0.23
C SER A 468 -6.07 15.47 -1.28
N GLY A 469 -6.52 16.54 -1.93
CA GLY A 469 -6.71 16.48 -3.36
C GLY A 469 -7.13 17.80 -3.99
N TRP A 470 -7.47 17.72 -5.27
CA TRP A 470 -7.77 18.87 -6.11
C TRP A 470 -9.01 18.63 -6.95
N ARG A 471 -9.78 19.71 -7.17
CA ARG A 471 -10.70 19.78 -8.30
C ARG A 471 -9.94 20.25 -9.54
N LEU A 472 -10.14 19.59 -10.67
CA LEU A 472 -9.30 19.80 -11.85
C LEU A 472 -9.81 20.94 -12.73
N TYR A 473 -11.12 21.06 -12.96
CA TYR A 473 -11.66 22.09 -13.86
C TYR A 473 -12.06 23.38 -13.14
N HIS A 474 -12.36 23.29 -11.84
CA HIS A 474 -12.55 24.45 -10.97
C HIS A 474 -11.52 24.44 -9.84
N PRO A 475 -10.28 24.91 -10.09
CA PRO A 475 -9.14 24.66 -9.22
C PRO A 475 -9.36 25.15 -7.80
N ALA A 476 -9.61 24.18 -6.94
CA ALA A 476 -9.74 24.32 -5.51
C ALA A 476 -9.09 23.10 -4.87
N GLN A 477 -8.31 23.34 -3.83
CA GLN A 477 -7.84 22.26 -2.97
C GLN A 477 -9.04 21.74 -2.18
N ARG A 478 -9.20 20.42 -2.15
CA ARG A 478 -10.22 19.75 -1.35
C ARG A 478 -9.54 18.88 -0.32
N MET A 479 -9.90 19.08 0.94
CA MET A 479 -9.50 18.22 2.04
C MET A 479 -10.75 17.57 2.62
N ARG A 480 -10.67 16.27 2.90
CA ARG A 480 -11.73 15.53 3.57
C ARG A 480 -11.13 14.71 4.69
N ARG A 481 -11.84 14.64 5.82
CA ARG A 481 -11.50 13.75 6.92
C ARG A 481 -12.74 12.98 7.32
N TYR A 482 -12.63 11.71 7.59
CA TYR A 482 -13.77 10.95 8.07
C TYR A 482 -13.37 9.90 9.09
N TRP A 483 -14.35 9.51 9.90
CA TRP A 483 -14.20 8.50 10.94
C TRP A 483 -15.16 7.35 10.67
N MET A 484 -14.62 6.14 10.58
CA MET A 484 -15.37 4.91 10.34
C MET A 484 -15.25 3.97 11.53
N ALA A 485 -16.37 3.42 12.00
CA ALA A 485 -16.39 2.32 12.96
C ALA A 485 -17.13 1.13 12.33
N PRO A 486 -16.51 0.41 11.38
CA PRO A 486 -17.20 -0.57 10.52
C PRO A 486 -17.88 -1.71 11.28
N ASP A 487 -17.40 -2.01 12.49
CA ASP A 487 -17.95 -3.03 13.38
C ASP A 487 -19.23 -2.57 14.10
N LYS A 488 -19.52 -1.26 14.14
CA LYS A 488 -20.70 -0.67 14.79
C LYS A 488 -21.67 -0.03 13.82
N VAL A 489 -21.17 0.70 12.83
CA VAL A 489 -21.97 1.49 11.89
C VAL A 489 -21.40 1.27 10.49
N PRO A 490 -22.20 0.84 9.50
CA PRO A 490 -21.70 0.56 8.15
C PRO A 490 -21.39 1.82 7.32
N ARG A 491 -21.42 3.01 7.95
CA ARG A 491 -21.12 4.30 7.34
C ARG A 491 -20.35 5.18 8.33
N PHE A 492 -19.81 6.29 7.84
CA PHE A 492 -19.04 7.23 8.65
C PHE A 492 -19.86 7.70 9.86
N VAL A 493 -19.21 7.76 11.02
CA VAL A 493 -19.76 8.36 12.24
C VAL A 493 -19.55 9.88 12.25
N ALA A 494 -18.50 10.35 11.59
CA ALA A 494 -18.26 11.77 11.32
C ALA A 494 -17.54 11.97 10.00
N ILE A 495 -17.75 13.12 9.37
CA ILE A 495 -17.04 13.53 8.16
C ILE A 495 -16.91 15.05 8.08
N GLU A 496 -15.75 15.52 7.67
CA GLU A 496 -15.44 16.92 7.45
C GLU A 496 -15.02 17.14 6.01
N THR A 497 -15.43 18.24 5.40
CA THR A 497 -15.03 18.62 4.04
C THR A 497 -14.71 20.10 3.99
N ILE A 498 -13.49 20.41 3.57
CA ILE A 498 -12.97 21.76 3.42
C ILE A 498 -12.57 21.97 1.96
N ASP A 499 -13.14 22.99 1.32
CA ASP A 499 -12.70 23.43 -0.01
C ASP A 499 -12.00 24.79 0.13
N ARG A 500 -10.81 24.90 -0.46
CA ARG A 500 -10.00 26.12 -0.49
C ARG A 500 -9.78 26.53 -1.94
N ALA A 501 -10.24 27.72 -2.31
CA ALA A 501 -9.98 28.29 -3.63
C ALA A 501 -8.48 28.58 -3.83
N HIS A 502 -8.05 28.71 -5.09
CA HIS A 502 -6.64 28.98 -5.44
C HIS A 502 -6.03 30.18 -4.71
N HIS A 503 -6.83 31.22 -4.40
CA HIS A 503 -6.38 32.40 -3.63
C HIS A 503 -6.46 32.20 -2.11
N GLY A 504 -6.51 30.96 -1.63
CA GLY A 504 -6.41 30.60 -0.22
C GLY A 504 -7.70 30.74 0.61
N ARG A 505 -8.79 31.30 0.05
CA ARG A 505 -10.06 31.45 0.78
C ARG A 505 -10.76 30.11 0.92
N ILE A 506 -11.25 29.81 2.12
CA ILE A 506 -12.14 28.67 2.35
C ILE A 506 -13.51 28.99 1.77
N THR A 507 -13.98 28.16 0.84
CA THR A 507 -15.27 28.28 0.16
C THR A 507 -16.29 27.26 0.66
N ARG A 508 -15.83 26.20 1.32
CA ARG A 508 -16.64 25.21 2.03
C ARG A 508 -15.94 24.79 3.31
N ASP A 509 -16.68 24.74 4.41
CA ASP A 509 -16.28 24.06 5.65
C ASP A 509 -17.53 23.43 6.25
N GLU A 510 -17.69 22.13 6.04
CA GLU A 510 -18.87 21.37 6.44
C GLU A 510 -18.44 20.18 7.29
N ARG A 511 -19.09 20.00 8.45
CA ARG A 511 -18.97 18.80 9.27
C ARG A 511 -20.31 18.08 9.35
N ARG A 512 -20.31 16.76 9.23
CA ARG A 512 -21.45 15.91 9.56
C ARG A 512 -21.09 14.97 10.69
N GLU A 513 -22.00 14.80 11.63
CA GLU A 513 -21.85 13.90 12.77
C GLU A 513 -23.10 13.05 12.94
N LEU A 514 -22.90 11.79 13.26
CA LEU A 514 -24.00 10.86 13.49
C LEU A 514 -24.76 11.28 14.76
N LEU A 515 -26.06 11.56 14.58
CA LEU A 515 -27.02 11.76 15.66
C LEU A 515 -27.59 10.43 16.15
N SER A 516 -27.91 9.53 15.22
CA SER A 516 -28.38 8.17 15.53
C SER A 516 -28.19 7.24 14.34
N PHE A 517 -27.99 5.96 14.65
CA PHE A 517 -28.08 4.85 13.70
C PHE A 517 -29.10 3.84 14.22
N VAL A 518 -30.07 3.49 13.38
CA VAL A 518 -31.06 2.44 13.67
C VAL A 518 -30.92 1.36 12.60
N PRO A 519 -30.53 0.13 12.97
CA PRO A 519 -30.41 -0.96 12.01
C PRO A 519 -31.78 -1.37 11.47
N GLY A 520 -31.81 -1.79 10.21
CA GLY A 520 -33.01 -2.21 9.47
C GLY A 520 -33.54 -3.60 9.79
#